data_AF-A0A626XFG5-F1
#
_entry.id   AF-A0A626XFG5-F1
#
_cell.length_a   1.000
_cell.length_b   1.000
_cell.length_c   1.000
_cell.angle_alpha   90.00
_cell.angle_beta   90.00
_cell.angle_gamma   90.00
#
_symmetry.space_group_name_H-M   'P 1'
#
loop_
_entity.id
_entity.type
_entity.pdbx_description
1 polymer ?
#
loop_
_entity_poly.entity_id
_entity_poly.type
_entity_poly.pdbx_seq_one_letter_code
_entity_poly.pdbx_strand_id
1 'polypeptide(L)'
;MSNAFFHLLGPGTQPDDASFSMNPLPLTCQVNGDPSMAALERCAHSPAVMALLTDLRGQLARRIPEVGDVLGWELSPLNADDLSFLNTLLGEGEVSVRIQHPDGSESEIQETIFCGLWRVRHLHNRRLLTDRLE
;
A
#
# COMPACT_ATOMS: atom_id res chain seq x y z
N MET A 1 -19.76 40.39 32.86
CA MET A 1 -20.04 39.34 31.87
C MET A 1 -20.12 39.99 30.50
N SER A 2 -19.23 39.66 29.56
CA SER A 2 -19.38 40.02 28.16
C SER A 2 -18.38 39.23 27.31
N ASN A 3 -18.93 38.18 26.69
CA ASN A 3 -18.56 37.44 25.48
C ASN A 3 -17.11 37.42 24.95
N ALA A 4 -16.63 36.18 24.92
CA ALA A 4 -15.64 35.59 24.02
C ALA A 4 -15.63 36.16 22.60
N PHE A 5 -14.41 36.42 22.10
CA PHE A 5 -14.04 36.23 20.70
C PHE A 5 -12.64 35.63 20.64
N PHE A 6 -12.55 34.31 20.84
CA PHE A 6 -11.45 33.55 20.25
C PHE A 6 -11.66 33.65 18.74
N HIS A 7 -10.90 34.50 18.06
CA HIS A 7 -10.78 34.40 16.61
C HIS A 7 -10.19 33.03 16.32
N LEU A 8 -11.06 32.12 15.91
CA LEU A 8 -10.71 30.84 15.32
C LEU A 8 -9.94 31.17 14.04
N LEU A 9 -8.62 31.32 14.15
CA LEU A 9 -7.71 31.38 13.02
C LEU A 9 -7.74 30.00 12.35
N GLY A 10 -8.76 29.80 11.53
CA GLY A 10 -8.88 28.62 10.68
C GLY A 10 -8.04 28.79 9.41
N PRO A 11 -7.69 27.68 8.75
CA PRO A 11 -7.11 27.73 7.41
C PRO A 11 -7.99 28.60 6.50
N GLY A 12 -7.38 29.60 5.85
CA GLY A 12 -8.08 30.62 5.04
C GLY A 12 -8.18 32.02 5.66
N THR A 13 -7.71 32.22 6.90
CA THR A 13 -7.58 33.55 7.54
C THR A 13 -6.24 34.25 7.26
N GLN A 14 -5.41 33.66 6.39
CA GLN A 14 -4.15 34.27 5.95
C GLN A 14 -4.48 35.51 5.09
N PRO A 15 -3.79 36.64 5.29
CA PRO A 15 -3.98 37.81 4.45
C PRO A 15 -3.64 37.47 3.00
N ASP A 16 -4.43 38.00 2.06
CA ASP A 16 -4.12 37.91 0.63
C ASP A 16 -2.73 38.50 0.38
N ASP A 17 -1.77 37.64 0.09
CA ASP A 17 -0.42 38.03 -0.29
C ASP A 17 -0.29 37.97 -1.80
N ALA A 18 -0.36 39.12 -2.45
CA ALA A 18 -0.20 39.26 -3.90
C ALA A 18 1.18 38.80 -4.41
N SER A 19 2.15 38.59 -3.51
CA SER A 19 3.48 38.04 -3.81
C SER A 19 3.60 36.54 -3.53
N PHE A 20 2.54 35.89 -3.04
CA PHE A 20 2.52 34.46 -2.79
C PHE A 20 2.57 33.67 -4.10
N SER A 21 3.76 33.19 -4.45
CA SER A 21 3.95 32.22 -5.52
C SER A 21 4.00 30.81 -4.93
N MET A 22 2.98 29.98 -5.20
CA MET A 22 3.12 28.54 -4.99
C MET A 22 4.14 27.99 -5.98
N ASN A 23 5.04 27.13 -5.51
CA ASN A 23 5.73 26.24 -6.44
C ASN A 23 4.65 25.46 -7.21
N PRO A 24 4.76 25.33 -8.54
CA PRO A 24 3.82 24.52 -9.30
C PRO A 24 3.82 23.13 -8.69
N LEU A 25 2.62 22.57 -8.49
CA LEU A 25 2.51 21.17 -8.12
C LEU A 25 3.32 20.35 -9.13
N PRO A 26 4.16 19.42 -8.69
CA PRO A 26 4.90 18.57 -9.60
C PRO A 26 3.91 17.80 -10.47
N LEU A 27 3.74 18.25 -11.72
CA LEU A 27 2.89 17.61 -12.74
C LEU A 27 3.39 16.22 -13.15
N THR A 28 4.55 15.81 -12.62
CA THR A 28 5.26 14.57 -12.93
C THR A 28 5.16 13.52 -11.82
N CYS A 29 4.39 13.76 -10.75
CA CYS A 29 4.12 12.71 -9.78
C CYS A 29 3.30 11.61 -10.47
N GLN A 30 3.90 10.43 -10.62
CA GLN A 30 3.16 9.25 -11.03
C GLN A 30 2.09 9.00 -9.97
N VAL A 31 0.84 8.99 -10.40
CA VAL A 31 -0.29 8.55 -9.58
C VAL A 31 -0.45 7.07 -9.82
N ASN A 32 -0.59 6.32 -8.72
CA ASN A 32 -0.88 4.91 -8.82
C ASN A 32 -2.33 4.75 -9.30
N GLY A 33 -2.58 3.71 -10.08
CA GLY A 33 -3.86 3.53 -10.76
C GLY A 33 -4.20 2.06 -10.97
N ASP A 34 -5.41 1.83 -11.46
CA ASP A 34 -5.91 0.49 -11.70
C ASP A 34 -4.97 -0.33 -12.59
N PRO A 35 -4.80 -1.63 -12.30
CA PRO A 35 -3.94 -2.48 -13.09
C PRO A 35 -4.46 -2.57 -14.52
N SER A 36 -3.55 -2.46 -15.48
CA SER A 36 -3.90 -2.53 -16.90
C SER A 36 -4.42 -3.93 -17.25
N MET A 37 -5.62 -4.02 -17.82
CA MET A 37 -6.15 -5.27 -18.37
C MET A 37 -5.18 -5.93 -19.35
N ALA A 38 -4.52 -5.13 -20.20
CA ALA A 38 -3.51 -5.63 -21.13
C ALA A 38 -2.26 -6.19 -20.42
N ALA A 39 -1.92 -5.70 -19.23
CA ALA A 39 -0.85 -6.28 -18.41
C ALA A 39 -1.26 -7.63 -17.82
N LEU A 40 -2.50 -7.72 -17.32
CA LEU A 40 -3.05 -8.97 -16.77
C LEU A 40 -3.15 -10.09 -17.82
N GLU A 41 -3.55 -9.76 -19.04
CA GLU A 41 -3.61 -10.72 -20.16
C GLU A 41 -2.24 -11.31 -20.55
N ARG A 42 -1.14 -10.62 -20.22
CA ARG A 42 0.23 -11.11 -20.47
C ARG A 42 0.75 -12.01 -19.37
N CYS A 43 0.13 -12.00 -18.19
CA CYS A 43 0.52 -12.88 -17.10
C CYS A 43 0.01 -14.31 -17.35
N ALA A 44 0.81 -15.30 -16.96
CA ALA A 44 0.34 -16.67 -16.93
C ALA A 44 -0.81 -16.80 -15.90
N HIS A 45 -1.89 -17.46 -16.28
CA HIS A 45 -2.97 -17.72 -15.34
C HIS A 45 -2.47 -18.62 -14.20
N SER A 46 -2.65 -18.18 -12.96
CA SER A 46 -2.17 -18.90 -11.77
C SER A 46 -3.33 -19.38 -10.89
N PRO A 47 -3.62 -20.70 -10.87
CA PRO A 47 -4.59 -21.27 -9.94
C PRO A 47 -4.21 -21.06 -8.47
N ALA A 48 -2.91 -21.01 -8.15
CA ALA A 48 -2.43 -20.79 -6.79
C ALA A 48 -2.78 -19.38 -6.30
N VAL A 49 -2.58 -18.36 -7.14
CA VAL A 49 -2.98 -16.98 -6.85
C VAL A 49 -4.49 -16.86 -6.71
N MET A 50 -5.27 -17.51 -7.58
CA MET A 50 -6.73 -17.47 -7.50
C MET A 50 -7.25 -18.15 -6.21
N ALA A 51 -6.62 -19.24 -5.77
CA ALA A 51 -6.94 -19.89 -4.51
C ALA A 51 -6.63 -19.00 -3.31
N LEU A 52 -5.45 -18.35 -3.30
CA LEU A 52 -5.05 -17.38 -2.28
C LEU A 52 -6.08 -16.24 -2.16
N LEU A 53 -6.45 -15.61 -3.28
CA LEU A 53 -7.41 -14.50 -3.28
C LEU A 53 -8.82 -14.93 -2.88
N THR A 54 -9.19 -16.18 -3.17
CA THR A 54 -10.46 -16.75 -2.73
C THR A 54 -10.48 -16.94 -1.21
N ASP A 55 -9.39 -17.43 -0.63
CA ASP A 55 -9.25 -17.56 0.83
C ASP A 55 -9.27 -16.18 1.51
N LEU A 56 -8.46 -15.25 1.02
CA LEU A 56 -8.41 -13.87 1.51
C LEU A 56 -9.79 -13.23 1.53
N ARG A 57 -10.50 -13.27 0.40
CA ARG A 57 -11.86 -12.73 0.29
C ARG A 57 -12.82 -13.45 1.24
N GLY A 58 -12.67 -14.75 1.40
CA GLY A 58 -13.47 -15.56 2.33
C GLY A 58 -13.27 -15.15 3.79
N GLN A 59 -12.03 -14.87 4.20
CA GLN A 59 -11.69 -14.43 5.55
C GLN A 59 -12.20 -13.01 5.82
N LEU A 60 -11.94 -12.07 4.90
CA LEU A 60 -12.42 -10.69 5.04
C LEU A 60 -13.95 -10.58 5.02
N ALA A 61 -14.64 -11.47 4.32
CA ALA A 61 -16.10 -11.53 4.34
C ALA A 61 -16.67 -12.04 5.68
N ARG A 62 -15.88 -12.78 6.47
CA ARG A 62 -16.31 -13.31 7.78
C ARG A 62 -16.08 -12.30 8.89
N ARG A 63 -14.94 -11.59 8.86
CA ARG A 63 -14.62 -10.55 9.83
C ARG A 63 -13.61 -9.55 9.25
N ILE A 64 -13.69 -8.32 9.73
CA ILE A 64 -12.62 -7.33 9.59
C ILE A 64 -11.73 -7.45 10.84
N PRO A 65 -10.40 -7.56 10.71
CA PRO A 65 -9.49 -7.60 11.85
C PRO A 65 -9.64 -6.37 12.74
N GLU A 66 -9.58 -6.56 14.06
CA GLU A 66 -9.56 -5.45 15.01
C GLU A 66 -8.18 -4.78 15.02
N VAL A 67 -8.09 -3.58 15.60
CA VAL A 67 -6.81 -2.87 15.73
C VAL A 67 -5.81 -3.73 16.50
N GLY A 68 -4.66 -4.01 15.87
CA GLY A 68 -3.60 -4.85 16.45
C GLY A 68 -3.68 -6.33 16.06
N ASP A 69 -4.74 -6.76 15.37
CA ASP A 69 -4.83 -8.09 14.76
C ASP A 69 -4.53 -7.98 13.26
N VAL A 70 -3.64 -8.87 12.77
CA VAL A 70 -3.17 -8.87 11.37
C VAL A 70 -3.41 -10.25 10.79
N LEU A 71 -4.28 -10.32 9.78
CA LEU A 71 -4.36 -11.51 8.93
C LEU A 71 -3.14 -11.51 8.03
N GLY A 72 -2.55 -12.69 7.79
CA GLY A 72 -1.42 -12.75 6.89
C GLY A 72 -1.35 -14.08 6.14
N TRP A 73 -1.01 -13.98 4.86
CA TRP A 73 -0.90 -15.10 3.93
C TRP A 73 0.53 -15.23 3.43
N GLU A 74 1.12 -16.41 3.62
CA GLU A 74 2.47 -16.72 3.14
C GLU A 74 2.51 -16.80 1.61
N LEU A 75 3.41 -16.03 1.01
CA LEU A 75 3.63 -16.01 -0.44
C LEU A 75 4.82 -16.88 -0.88
N SER A 76 5.59 -17.43 0.07
CA SER A 76 6.73 -18.33 -0.20
C SER A 76 6.41 -19.56 -1.08
N PRO A 77 5.18 -20.10 -1.14
CA PRO A 77 4.86 -21.20 -2.06
C PRO A 77 4.69 -20.76 -3.53
N LEU A 78 4.51 -19.46 -3.80
CA LEU A 78 4.28 -18.93 -5.14
C LEU A 78 5.60 -18.82 -5.90
N ASN A 79 5.60 -19.22 -7.17
CA ASN A 79 6.76 -19.05 -8.03
C ASN A 79 6.85 -17.60 -8.57
N ALA A 80 7.88 -17.31 -9.37
CA ALA A 80 8.09 -15.97 -9.91
C ALA A 80 6.95 -15.48 -10.82
N ASP A 81 6.37 -16.36 -11.63
CA ASP A 81 5.26 -16.02 -12.54
C ASP A 81 3.97 -15.78 -11.74
N ASP A 82 3.72 -16.58 -10.71
CA ASP A 82 2.60 -16.40 -9.78
C ASP A 82 2.70 -15.05 -9.05
N LEU A 83 3.89 -14.72 -8.53
CA LEU A 83 4.13 -13.44 -7.86
C LEU A 83 3.99 -12.26 -8.83
N SER A 84 4.46 -12.41 -10.08
CA SER A 84 4.30 -11.40 -11.13
C SER A 84 2.82 -11.15 -11.43
N PHE A 85 2.02 -12.21 -11.56
CA PHE A 85 0.58 -12.11 -11.73
C PHE A 85 -0.11 -11.46 -10.52
N LEU A 86 0.22 -11.89 -9.29
CA LEU A 86 -0.33 -11.34 -8.06
C LEU A 86 -0.06 -9.84 -7.94
N ASN A 87 1.19 -9.40 -8.16
CA ASN A 87 1.54 -7.97 -8.08
C ASN A 87 0.85 -7.16 -9.17
N THR A 88 0.75 -7.70 -10.38
CA THR A 88 0.03 -7.03 -11.47
C THR A 88 -1.45 -6.90 -11.14
N LEU A 89 -2.05 -7.89 -10.48
CA LEU A 89 -3.47 -7.90 -10.12
C LEU A 89 -3.79 -6.99 -8.93
N LEU A 90 -2.94 -6.96 -7.92
CA LEU A 90 -3.13 -6.13 -6.74
C LEU A 90 -2.66 -4.68 -6.94
N GLY A 91 -1.78 -4.46 -7.91
CA GLY A 91 -1.15 -3.16 -8.14
C GLY A 91 -0.37 -2.63 -6.93
N GLU A 92 0.07 -1.38 -7.02
CA GLU A 92 0.75 -0.67 -5.94
C GLU A 92 -0.12 0.50 -5.52
N GLY A 93 -0.36 0.65 -4.21
CA GLY A 93 -1.03 1.79 -3.60
C GLY A 93 -0.07 2.92 -3.30
N GLU A 94 -0.58 4.00 -2.69
CA GLU A 94 0.14 5.26 -2.51
C GLU A 94 1.25 5.18 -1.45
N VAL A 95 1.17 4.23 -0.53
CA VAL A 95 2.06 4.15 0.62
C VAL A 95 3.06 3.00 0.47
N SER A 96 4.33 3.33 0.70
CA SER A 96 5.42 2.36 0.84
C SER A 96 6.26 2.68 2.07
N VAL A 97 6.81 1.64 2.69
CA VAL A 97 7.67 1.75 3.87
C VAL A 97 8.90 0.88 3.68
N ARG A 98 10.06 1.44 4.02
CA ARG A 98 11.31 0.69 4.17
C ARG A 98 11.84 0.85 5.59
N ILE A 99 12.09 -0.25 6.26
CA ILE A 99 12.62 -0.28 7.62
C ILE A 99 13.98 -0.95 7.58
N GLN A 100 15.01 -0.27 8.08
CA GLN A 100 16.33 -0.86 8.32
C GLN A 100 16.41 -1.29 9.78
N HIS A 101 16.67 -2.57 10.02
CA HIS A 101 16.71 -3.15 11.37
C HIS A 101 18.15 -3.15 11.93
N PRO A 102 18.32 -3.13 13.26
CA PRO A 102 19.64 -3.12 13.90
C PRO A 102 20.50 -4.36 13.59
N ASP A 103 19.89 -5.48 13.24
CA ASP A 103 20.57 -6.73 12.87
C ASP A 103 21.02 -6.76 11.39
N GLY A 104 20.79 -5.66 10.65
CA GLY A 104 21.14 -5.53 9.23
C GLY A 104 20.12 -6.17 8.29
N SER A 105 18.98 -6.66 8.78
CA SER A 105 17.83 -6.99 7.94
C SER A 105 17.05 -5.74 7.53
N GLU A 106 16.23 -5.85 6.49
CA GLU A 106 15.33 -4.79 6.03
C GLU A 106 13.91 -5.32 5.81
N SER A 107 12.91 -4.50 6.12
CA SER A 107 11.53 -4.72 5.71
C SER A 107 11.19 -3.79 4.55
N GLU A 108 10.62 -4.35 3.49
CA GLU A 108 9.98 -3.62 2.39
C GLU A 108 8.47 -3.89 2.47
N ILE A 109 7.69 -2.82 2.63
CA ILE A 109 6.24 -2.89 2.81
C ILE A 109 5.60 -2.01 1.75
N GLN A 110 4.70 -2.57 0.96
CA GLN A 110 4.04 -1.87 -0.13
C GLN A 110 2.53 -2.06 -0.01
N GLU A 111 1.78 -0.96 0.06
CA GLU A 111 0.32 -1.01 -0.02
C GLU A 111 -0.07 -1.47 -1.44
N THR A 112 -1.16 -2.20 -1.55
CA THR A 112 -1.81 -2.48 -2.84
C THR A 112 -2.79 -1.36 -3.21
N ILE A 113 -3.45 -1.42 -4.37
CA ILE A 113 -4.54 -0.48 -4.67
C ILE A 113 -5.76 -0.67 -3.73
N PHE A 114 -5.81 -1.79 -3.01
CA PHE A 114 -6.85 -2.07 -2.03
C PHE A 114 -6.38 -1.60 -0.65
N CYS A 115 -7.00 -0.53 -0.14
CA CYS A 115 -6.62 0.06 1.14
C CYS A 115 -6.67 -0.98 2.27
N GLY A 116 -5.61 -1.01 3.07
CA GLY A 116 -5.48 -1.96 4.18
C GLY A 116 -4.97 -3.34 3.78
N LEU A 117 -4.63 -3.57 2.51
CA LEU A 117 -3.95 -4.78 2.04
C LEU A 117 -2.52 -4.44 1.59
N TRP A 118 -1.55 -5.12 2.17
CA TRP A 118 -0.12 -4.81 2.08
C TRP A 118 0.69 -6.04 1.73
N ARG A 119 1.74 -5.88 0.94
CA ARG A 119 2.77 -6.91 0.82
C ARG A 119 3.95 -6.55 1.70
N VAL A 120 4.32 -7.47 2.60
CA VAL A 120 5.39 -7.32 3.59
C VAL A 120 6.49 -8.32 3.25
N ARG A 121 7.66 -7.80 2.89
CA ARG A 121 8.85 -8.58 2.57
C ARG A 121 9.93 -8.30 3.60
N HIS A 122 10.48 -9.35 4.18
CA HIS A 122 11.64 -9.25 5.06
C HIS A 122 12.87 -9.81 4.36
N LEU A 123 13.95 -9.04 4.32
CA LEU A 123 15.17 -9.42 3.64
C LEU A 123 16.36 -9.29 4.59
N HIS A 124 17.38 -10.10 4.36
CA HIS A 124 18.68 -9.93 5.01
C HIS A 124 19.78 -10.16 3.98
N ASN A 125 20.68 -9.19 3.81
CA ASN A 125 21.69 -9.20 2.74
C ASN A 125 21.10 -9.49 1.35
N ARG A 126 19.96 -8.84 1.01
CA ARG A 126 19.17 -9.04 -0.22
C ARG A 126 18.57 -10.43 -0.43
N ARG A 127 18.73 -11.34 0.53
CA ARG A 127 18.03 -12.63 0.53
C ARG A 127 16.67 -12.45 1.19
N LEU A 128 15.61 -12.80 0.46
CA LEU A 128 14.25 -12.86 0.99
C LEU A 128 14.17 -13.91 2.10
N LEU A 129 13.72 -13.49 3.27
CA LEU A 129 13.50 -14.33 4.45
C LEU A 129 12.02 -14.69 4.59
N THR A 130 11.13 -13.69 4.48
CA THR A 130 9.68 -13.87 4.49
C THR A 130 9.02 -12.97 3.45
N ASP A 131 7.87 -13.40 2.96
CA ASP A 131 7.07 -12.68 1.97
C ASP A 131 5.60 -12.98 2.25
N ARG A 132 4.85 -11.96 2.69
CA ARG A 132 3.49 -12.11 3.17
C ARG A 132 2.60 -11.05 2.56
N LEU A 133 1.35 -11.42 2.33
CA LEU A 133 0.28 -10.47 2.13
C LEU A 133 -0.41 -10.27 3.50
N GLU A 134 -0.66 -9.04 3.91
CA GLU A 134 -1.22 -8.65 5.21
C GLU A 134 -2.38 -7.66 5.05
#